data_AF-A0A251WLZ9-F1
#
_entry.id   AF-A0A251WLZ9-F1
#
_cell.length_a   1.000
_cell.length_b   1.000
_cell.length_c   1.000
_cell.angle_alpha   90.00
_cell.angle_beta   90.00
_cell.angle_gamma   90.00
#
_symmetry.space_group_name_H-M   'P 1'
#
loop_
_entity.id
_entity.type
_entity.pdbx_description
1 polymer ?
#
loop_
_entity_poly.entity_id
_entity_poly.type
_entity_poly.pdbx_seq_one_letter_code
_entity_poly.pdbx_strand_id
1 'polypeptide(L)'
;MRLFTTVAALRCYLAQCRKLEGTVGLVPTMGALHAGHQSLIDRARQENQWVVVTIFVNPLQFGPNEDFDRYPRTLEADRALCEAAGVDVIFAPHPAELGIGPTTDGDVTQVIPPAAMQSGLCGASRPGHFNGVATIVTKLLNLVQPDRAYFGQKDAQQLAIIQRLVTDLNLSVEIVACPIVREASGLALSSRNQYLSTEEKQEAVVLFQALTAAEQEFRRGERQQSPLINLVKSKLATVPNLQPEYVELVDPTTLTPLTEVAENGLLAIAARLGKTRLIDNVLLRTRKPIVAIDGPAGAGKSTVTKQVAQALGLFYLDTGAMYRAITWLVLQSGISVTDEPAIAELVFHCHIALTNDRVEVNGQDVTQAIRTPEVTGQVSTIAAQTAVRQALVQQQREYGKRGGVVLEGRDIGTHVFPDAELKIFLTATVAERARRRQQDLERMGQPIPDLDELVQLIAERDAKDSTRSLAPLCQAIDAVEIVTDGMTIEEVVTKIVTLYHDRQ
;
A
#
# COMPACT_ATOMS: atom_id res chain seq x y z
N MET A 1 22.59 11.93 2.11
CA MET A 1 21.51 12.79 1.57
C MET A 1 22.08 13.91 0.69
N ARG A 2 21.46 14.19 -0.47
CA ARG A 2 21.75 15.31 -1.38
C ARG A 2 20.54 16.23 -1.51
N LEU A 3 20.74 17.54 -1.64
CA LEU A 3 19.67 18.52 -1.94
C LEU A 3 19.86 19.06 -3.35
N PHE A 4 18.81 18.98 -4.18
CA PHE A 4 18.77 19.55 -5.52
C PHE A 4 17.63 20.56 -5.65
N THR A 5 17.90 21.65 -6.34
CA THR A 5 16.93 22.71 -6.65
C THR A 5 16.65 22.84 -8.15
N THR A 6 17.41 22.12 -8.99
CA THR A 6 17.26 22.12 -10.46
C THR A 6 16.99 20.72 -11.01
N VAL A 7 16.19 20.65 -12.07
CA VAL A 7 15.87 19.45 -12.84
C VAL A 7 17.12 18.82 -13.42
N ALA A 8 18.05 19.65 -13.94
CA ALA A 8 19.29 19.18 -14.53
C ALA A 8 20.14 18.40 -13.49
N ALA A 9 20.29 18.94 -12.28
CA ALA A 9 21.05 18.29 -11.22
C ALA A 9 20.38 17.00 -10.73
N LEU A 10 19.05 17.03 -10.52
CA LEU A 10 18.28 15.85 -10.13
C LEU A 10 18.42 14.72 -11.14
N ARG A 11 18.20 15.00 -12.44
CA ARG A 11 18.30 14.00 -13.51
C ARG A 11 19.71 13.43 -13.62
N CYS A 12 20.74 14.26 -13.51
CA CYS A 12 22.13 13.81 -13.55
C CYS A 12 22.41 12.81 -12.42
N TYR A 13 21.97 13.11 -11.19
CA TYR A 13 22.16 12.24 -10.04
C TYR A 13 21.37 10.93 -10.15
N LEU A 14 20.08 11.00 -10.50
CA LEU A 14 19.24 9.80 -10.63
C LEU A 14 19.72 8.88 -11.76
N ALA A 15 20.23 9.42 -12.87
CA ALA A 15 20.83 8.63 -13.94
C ALA A 15 22.10 7.88 -13.49
N GLN A 16 22.83 8.40 -12.50
CA GLN A 16 23.95 7.70 -11.88
C GLN A 16 23.46 6.61 -10.91
N CYS A 17 22.46 6.91 -10.06
CA CYS A 17 21.88 5.94 -9.13
C CYS A 17 21.27 4.73 -9.83
N ARG A 18 20.59 4.92 -10.97
CA ARG A 18 20.01 3.80 -11.74
C ARG A 18 21.05 2.83 -12.28
N LYS A 19 22.30 3.25 -12.45
CA LYS A 19 23.41 2.35 -12.81
C LYS A 19 23.89 1.50 -11.62
N LEU A 20 23.51 1.85 -10.39
CA LEU A 20 23.98 1.22 -9.16
C LEU A 20 23.03 0.14 -8.62
N GLU A 21 22.06 -0.31 -9.43
CA GLU A 21 21.00 -1.26 -9.06
C GLU A 21 20.09 -0.80 -7.89
N GLY A 22 18.88 -1.34 -7.82
CA GLY A 22 17.90 -1.07 -6.75
C GLY A 22 16.74 -0.16 -7.15
N THR A 23 15.67 -0.21 -6.33
CA THR A 23 14.41 0.51 -6.57
C THR A 23 14.41 1.91 -5.97
N VAL A 24 13.60 2.80 -6.54
CA VAL A 24 13.45 4.21 -6.15
C VAL A 24 12.04 4.45 -5.60
N GLY A 25 11.95 4.87 -4.33
CA GLY A 25 10.73 5.35 -3.70
C GLY A 25 10.65 6.88 -3.75
N LEU A 26 9.49 7.42 -4.11
CA LEU A 26 9.20 8.86 -4.13
C LEU A 26 8.15 9.22 -3.08
N VAL A 27 8.44 10.24 -2.27
CA VAL A 27 7.47 10.85 -1.33
C VAL A 27 7.24 12.31 -1.74
N PRO A 28 6.17 12.62 -2.49
CA PRO A 28 5.86 14.00 -2.85
C PRO A 28 5.27 14.78 -1.68
N THR A 29 5.84 15.94 -1.35
CA THR A 29 5.36 16.79 -0.25
C THR A 29 5.38 18.27 -0.62
N MET A 30 4.69 19.08 0.18
CA MET A 30 4.80 20.54 0.14
C MET A 30 5.76 21.11 1.21
N GLY A 31 6.49 20.26 1.95
CA GLY A 31 7.30 20.67 3.11
C GLY A 31 6.48 20.77 4.40
N ALA A 32 7.07 21.39 5.43
CA ALA A 32 6.54 21.44 6.79
C ALA A 32 6.22 20.03 7.31
N LEU A 33 7.26 19.20 7.28
CA LEU A 33 7.16 17.77 7.54
C LEU A 33 6.78 17.50 9.00
N HIS A 34 6.07 16.39 9.21
CA HIS A 34 5.55 15.96 10.51
C HIS A 34 5.52 14.44 10.57
N ALA A 35 5.12 13.83 11.69
CA ALA A 35 5.15 12.37 11.85
C ALA A 35 4.32 11.60 10.79
N GLY A 36 3.25 12.21 10.25
CA GLY A 36 2.55 11.66 9.09
C GLY A 36 3.36 11.61 7.79
N HIS A 37 4.32 12.52 7.58
CA HIS A 37 5.25 12.45 6.44
C HIS A 37 6.41 11.49 6.75
N GLN A 38 6.88 11.48 7.99
CA GLN A 38 7.89 10.51 8.46
C GLN A 38 7.45 9.07 8.18
N SER A 39 6.18 8.72 8.46
CA SER A 39 5.69 7.37 8.18
C SER A 39 5.69 7.00 6.69
N LEU A 40 5.49 7.98 5.78
CA LEU A 40 5.64 7.75 4.34
C LEU A 40 7.10 7.47 3.98
N ILE A 41 8.04 8.23 4.57
CA ILE A 41 9.47 8.09 4.35
C ILE A 41 9.97 6.75 4.90
N ASP A 42 9.55 6.38 6.11
CA ASP A 42 9.93 5.10 6.73
C ASP A 42 9.47 3.92 5.87
N ARG A 43 8.23 3.97 5.37
CA ARG A 43 7.72 2.94 4.46
C ARG A 43 8.47 2.93 3.13
N ALA A 44 8.73 4.10 2.54
CA ALA A 44 9.53 4.21 1.33
C ALA A 44 10.95 3.65 1.51
N ARG A 45 11.55 3.87 2.69
CA ARG A 45 12.89 3.38 3.02
C ARG A 45 12.93 1.87 3.18
N GLN A 46 11.90 1.26 3.77
CA GLN A 46 11.79 -0.19 3.95
C GLN A 46 11.59 -0.94 2.63
N GLU A 47 10.88 -0.32 1.69
CA GLU A 47 10.46 -0.97 0.44
C GLU A 47 11.39 -0.67 -0.76
N ASN A 48 12.33 0.27 -0.61
CA ASN A 48 13.20 0.72 -1.71
C ASN A 48 14.66 0.88 -1.32
N GLN A 49 15.55 0.86 -2.32
CA GLN A 49 17.00 1.09 -2.15
C GLN A 49 17.36 2.58 -2.16
N TRP A 50 16.57 3.42 -2.83
CA TRP A 50 16.76 4.86 -2.88
C TRP A 50 15.46 5.58 -2.51
N VAL A 51 15.53 6.61 -1.67
CA VAL A 51 14.37 7.44 -1.30
C VAL A 51 14.56 8.88 -1.73
N VAL A 52 13.61 9.38 -2.51
CA VAL A 52 13.52 10.76 -2.96
C VAL A 52 12.32 11.43 -2.29
N VAL A 53 12.56 12.53 -1.59
CA VAL A 53 11.50 13.41 -1.06
C VAL A 53 11.45 14.68 -1.89
N THR A 54 10.26 15.07 -2.36
CA THR A 54 10.10 16.39 -2.99
C THR A 54 9.48 17.36 -1.99
N ILE A 55 9.98 18.59 -1.96
CA ILE A 55 9.47 19.67 -1.14
C ILE A 55 9.12 20.81 -2.07
N PHE A 56 7.86 20.89 -2.47
CA PHE A 56 7.40 21.88 -3.43
C PHE A 56 5.99 22.37 -3.13
N VAL A 57 5.87 23.62 -2.66
CA VAL A 57 4.59 24.31 -2.49
C VAL A 57 4.09 24.71 -3.88
N ASN A 58 3.27 23.84 -4.49
CA ASN A 58 2.80 23.99 -5.87
C ASN A 58 1.80 25.14 -6.04
N PRO A 59 2.11 26.24 -6.76
CA PRO A 59 1.15 27.34 -6.95
C PRO A 59 -0.13 26.92 -7.68
N LEU A 60 -0.07 25.93 -8.60
CA LEU A 60 -1.20 25.54 -9.44
C LEU A 60 -2.37 24.94 -8.67
N GLN A 61 -2.14 24.47 -7.45
CA GLN A 61 -3.18 23.84 -6.63
C GLN A 61 -3.76 24.78 -5.58
N PHE A 62 -3.42 26.07 -5.61
CA PHE A 62 -4.00 27.07 -4.71
C PHE A 62 -4.92 28.01 -5.48
N GLY A 63 -6.12 28.22 -4.96
CA GLY A 63 -7.03 29.25 -5.44
C GLY A 63 -6.59 30.67 -5.01
N PRO A 64 -7.12 31.75 -5.62
CA PRO A 64 -6.72 33.13 -5.34
C PRO A 64 -6.86 33.57 -3.86
N ASN A 65 -7.78 32.94 -3.12
CA ASN A 65 -8.07 33.26 -1.71
C ASN A 65 -7.59 32.17 -0.73
N GLU A 66 -6.74 31.25 -1.18
CA GLU A 66 -6.21 30.18 -0.35
C GLU A 66 -4.90 30.59 0.37
N ASP A 67 -4.32 29.67 1.11
CA ASP A 67 -3.22 29.92 2.04
C ASP A 67 -1.81 29.83 1.40
N PHE A 68 -1.66 30.03 0.09
CA PHE A 68 -0.37 29.88 -0.62
C PHE A 68 0.75 30.72 0.00
N ASP A 69 0.50 32.01 0.23
CA ASP A 69 1.51 32.92 0.79
C ASP A 69 1.85 32.58 2.25
N ARG A 70 0.87 32.05 2.99
CA ARG A 70 0.99 31.71 4.40
C ARG A 70 1.43 30.27 4.66
N TYR A 71 1.52 29.43 3.64
CA TYR A 71 1.92 28.03 3.78
C TYR A 71 3.32 27.95 4.42
N PRO A 72 3.53 27.11 5.45
CA PRO A 72 4.81 27.01 6.13
C PRO A 72 5.91 26.55 5.19
N ARG A 73 7.06 27.23 5.26
CA ARG A 73 8.27 26.88 4.51
C ARG A 73 9.42 26.74 5.50
N THR A 74 9.71 25.50 5.90
CA THR A 74 10.67 25.17 6.96
C THR A 74 11.77 24.23 6.45
N LEU A 75 12.38 24.58 5.32
CA LEU A 75 13.27 23.67 4.57
C LEU A 75 14.42 23.08 5.42
N GLU A 76 15.02 23.86 6.33
CA GLU A 76 16.09 23.33 7.19
C GLU A 76 15.59 22.30 8.20
N ALA A 77 14.40 22.50 8.78
CA ALA A 77 13.79 21.52 9.68
C ALA A 77 13.35 20.26 8.91
N ASP A 78 12.77 20.46 7.73
CA ASP A 78 12.37 19.37 6.83
C ASP A 78 13.59 18.53 6.42
N ARG A 79 14.72 19.20 6.11
CA ARG A 79 15.99 18.56 5.78
C ARG A 79 16.52 17.71 6.93
N ALA A 80 16.50 18.23 8.15
CA ALA A 80 16.96 17.48 9.33
C ALA A 80 16.13 16.20 9.57
N LEU A 81 14.81 16.29 9.40
CA LEU A 81 13.93 15.12 9.47
C LEU A 81 14.26 14.10 8.38
N CYS A 82 14.39 14.54 7.13
CA CYS A 82 14.78 13.67 6.02
C CYS A 82 16.13 12.98 6.25
N GLU A 83 17.12 13.69 6.81
CA GLU A 83 18.43 13.13 7.11
C GLU A 83 18.35 12.03 8.16
N ALA A 84 17.63 12.28 9.26
CA ALA A 84 17.40 11.29 10.32
C ALA A 84 16.63 10.07 9.82
N ALA A 85 15.74 10.24 8.85
CA ALA A 85 14.94 9.19 8.22
C ALA A 85 15.67 8.38 7.14
N GLY A 86 16.93 8.71 6.83
CA GLY A 86 17.71 8.01 5.81
C GLY A 86 17.29 8.31 4.36
N VAL A 87 16.81 9.54 4.10
CA VAL A 87 16.50 10.02 2.75
C VAL A 87 17.78 10.23 1.95
N ASP A 88 17.79 9.76 0.71
CA ASP A 88 18.94 9.90 -0.20
C ASP A 88 18.95 11.24 -0.90
N VAL A 89 17.78 11.70 -1.36
CA VAL A 89 17.64 12.92 -2.16
C VAL A 89 16.45 13.76 -1.70
N ILE A 90 16.68 15.05 -1.49
CA ILE A 90 15.64 16.07 -1.42
C ILE A 90 15.64 16.85 -2.74
N PHE A 91 14.48 16.96 -3.37
CA PHE A 91 14.27 17.87 -4.50
C PHE A 91 13.35 19.02 -4.09
N ALA A 92 13.90 20.22 -4.00
CA ALA A 92 13.21 21.43 -3.56
C ALA A 92 13.33 22.55 -4.62
N PRO A 93 12.65 22.42 -5.77
CA PRO A 93 12.77 23.38 -6.88
C PRO A 93 12.02 24.68 -6.61
N HIS A 94 12.50 25.76 -7.24
CA HIS A 94 11.70 26.97 -7.39
C HIS A 94 10.58 26.75 -8.44
N PRO A 95 9.38 27.35 -8.34
CA PRO A 95 8.31 27.18 -9.33
C PRO A 95 8.75 27.36 -10.79
N ALA A 96 9.59 28.37 -11.06
CA ALA A 96 10.13 28.63 -12.40
C ALA A 96 10.92 27.45 -12.99
N GLU A 97 11.61 26.66 -12.15
CA GLU A 97 12.34 25.46 -12.60
C GLU A 97 11.39 24.39 -13.17
N LEU A 98 10.15 24.36 -12.66
CA LEU A 98 9.09 23.49 -13.16
C LEU A 98 8.21 24.20 -14.19
N GLY A 99 8.64 25.36 -14.71
CA GLY A 99 7.88 26.16 -15.67
C GLY A 99 6.58 26.72 -15.09
N ILE A 100 6.50 26.89 -13.77
CA ILE A 100 5.32 27.45 -13.09
C ILE A 100 5.62 28.89 -12.67
N GLY A 101 4.82 29.83 -13.17
CA GLY A 101 4.95 31.25 -12.87
C GLY A 101 4.78 32.11 -14.13
N PRO A 102 4.89 33.44 -14.02
CA PRO A 102 4.83 34.34 -15.16
C PRO A 102 6.09 34.19 -16.02
N THR A 103 6.09 33.23 -16.94
CA THR A 103 7.06 33.15 -18.04
C THR A 103 6.41 33.65 -19.32
N THR A 104 7.21 34.23 -20.21
CA THR A 104 6.78 35.01 -21.39
C THR A 104 6.10 34.21 -22.52
N ASP A 105 6.01 32.88 -22.41
CA ASP A 105 5.48 32.00 -23.46
C ASP A 105 4.36 31.07 -22.93
N GLY A 106 3.12 31.57 -22.93
CA GLY A 106 1.90 30.76 -22.90
C GLY A 106 1.54 30.02 -21.59
N ASP A 107 0.39 29.34 -21.62
CA ASP A 107 -0.14 28.54 -20.51
C ASP A 107 0.63 27.23 -20.33
N VAL A 108 0.84 26.80 -19.08
CA VAL A 108 1.38 25.47 -18.76
C VAL A 108 0.44 24.37 -19.26
N THR A 109 0.99 23.33 -19.89
CA THR A 109 0.23 22.10 -20.18
C THR A 109 -0.27 21.47 -18.88
N GLN A 110 -1.59 21.22 -18.82
CA GLN A 110 -2.24 20.65 -17.64
C GLN A 110 -2.72 19.22 -17.88
N VAL A 111 -2.76 18.45 -16.81
CA VAL A 111 -3.41 17.13 -16.75
C VAL A 111 -4.75 17.31 -16.04
N ILE A 112 -5.84 16.93 -16.71
CA ILE A 112 -7.21 17.14 -16.23
C ILE A 112 -7.81 15.80 -15.79
N PRO A 113 -8.03 15.57 -14.48
CA PRO A 113 -8.74 14.38 -14.00
C PRO A 113 -10.20 14.31 -14.48
N PRO A 114 -10.83 13.13 -14.49
CA PRO A 114 -12.25 12.99 -14.83
C PRO A 114 -13.15 13.94 -14.01
N ALA A 115 -14.08 14.62 -14.68
CA ALA A 115 -14.94 15.62 -14.04
C ALA A 115 -15.72 15.08 -12.83
N ALA A 116 -16.18 13.82 -12.91
CA ALA A 116 -16.90 13.14 -11.82
C ALA A 116 -16.08 13.04 -10.52
N MET A 117 -14.75 12.91 -10.62
CA MET A 117 -13.87 12.84 -9.46
C MET A 117 -13.60 14.21 -8.82
N GLN A 118 -13.96 15.29 -9.51
CA GLN A 118 -13.75 16.67 -9.07
C GLN A 118 -15.06 17.37 -8.66
N SER A 119 -16.23 16.81 -8.98
CA SER A 119 -17.52 17.46 -8.76
C SER A 119 -18.01 17.44 -7.31
N GLY A 120 -17.47 16.55 -6.47
CA GLY A 120 -17.81 16.43 -5.05
C GLY A 120 -16.62 16.72 -4.12
N LEU A 121 -16.83 16.57 -2.81
CA LEU A 121 -15.80 16.71 -1.79
C LEU A 121 -15.02 18.04 -1.88
N CYS A 122 -13.68 18.01 -1.80
CA CYS A 122 -12.84 19.19 -1.91
C CYS A 122 -12.89 19.82 -3.31
N GLY A 123 -13.18 19.04 -4.34
CA GLY A 123 -13.19 19.53 -5.72
C GLY A 123 -14.30 20.55 -5.97
N ALA A 124 -15.47 20.33 -5.37
CA ALA A 124 -16.63 21.24 -5.47
C ALA A 124 -16.33 22.65 -4.93
N SER A 125 -15.51 22.75 -3.88
CA SER A 125 -15.15 24.02 -3.22
C SER A 125 -13.84 24.62 -3.71
N ARG A 126 -13.05 23.87 -4.50
CA ARG A 126 -11.70 24.26 -4.95
C ARG A 126 -11.52 24.01 -6.46
N PRO A 127 -12.21 24.76 -7.34
CA PRO A 127 -12.09 24.58 -8.79
C PRO A 127 -10.63 24.68 -9.26
N GLY A 128 -10.20 23.76 -10.11
CA GLY A 128 -8.83 23.71 -10.64
C GLY A 128 -7.78 23.12 -9.69
N HIS A 129 -8.08 22.93 -8.40
CA HIS A 129 -7.14 22.36 -7.42
C HIS A 129 -6.54 21.03 -7.88
N PHE A 130 -7.38 20.09 -8.31
CA PHE A 130 -6.92 18.76 -8.71
C PHE A 130 -6.27 18.72 -10.09
N ASN A 131 -6.56 19.69 -10.98
CA ASN A 131 -5.76 19.87 -12.20
C ASN A 131 -4.33 20.25 -11.83
N GLY A 132 -4.15 21.16 -10.87
CA GLY A 132 -2.84 21.55 -10.34
C GLY A 132 -2.09 20.38 -9.71
N VAL A 133 -2.78 19.58 -8.89
CA VAL A 133 -2.23 18.37 -8.25
C VAL A 133 -1.84 17.32 -9.29
N ALA A 134 -2.73 16.96 -10.21
CA ALA A 134 -2.45 15.96 -11.24
C ALA A 134 -1.28 16.39 -12.12
N THR A 135 -1.25 17.66 -12.54
CA THR A 135 -0.16 18.21 -13.36
C THR A 135 1.19 18.11 -12.64
N ILE A 136 1.29 18.56 -11.39
CA ILE A 136 2.56 18.53 -10.68
C ILE A 136 3.02 17.10 -10.39
N VAL A 137 2.10 16.21 -10.00
CA VAL A 137 2.43 14.81 -9.71
C VAL A 137 2.92 14.12 -10.99
N THR A 138 2.27 14.32 -12.14
CA THR A 138 2.75 13.79 -13.42
C THR A 138 4.17 14.29 -13.75
N LYS A 139 4.47 15.58 -13.51
CA LYS A 139 5.83 16.11 -13.72
C LYS A 139 6.84 15.44 -12.79
N LEU A 140 6.54 15.31 -11.50
CA LEU A 140 7.44 14.68 -10.54
C LEU A 140 7.67 13.19 -10.86
N LEU A 141 6.63 12.46 -11.24
CA LEU A 141 6.74 11.07 -11.68
C LEU A 141 7.60 10.94 -12.94
N ASN A 142 7.48 11.86 -13.91
CA ASN A 142 8.34 11.86 -15.10
C ASN A 142 9.81 12.19 -14.77
N LEU A 143 10.05 13.12 -13.85
CA LEU A 143 11.39 13.56 -13.46
C LEU A 143 12.14 12.50 -12.66
N VAL A 144 11.46 11.87 -11.70
CA VAL A 144 12.05 10.88 -10.80
C VAL A 144 12.02 9.48 -11.40
N GLN A 145 10.93 9.15 -12.12
CA GLN A 145 10.51 7.81 -12.56
C GLN A 145 10.76 6.77 -11.47
N PRO A 146 10.05 6.88 -10.34
CA PRO A 146 10.18 5.96 -9.23
C PRO A 146 9.49 4.64 -9.53
N ASP A 147 9.94 3.57 -8.90
CA ASP A 147 9.20 2.30 -8.89
C ASP A 147 7.93 2.44 -8.05
N ARG A 148 8.00 3.20 -6.95
CA ARG A 148 6.88 3.43 -6.01
C ARG A 148 6.75 4.89 -5.61
N ALA A 149 5.53 5.38 -5.48
CA ALA A 149 5.24 6.70 -4.94
C ALA A 149 4.24 6.61 -3.78
N TYR A 150 4.56 7.28 -2.67
CA TYR A 150 3.89 7.14 -1.39
C TYR A 150 3.01 8.35 -1.09
N PHE A 151 1.74 8.10 -0.79
CA PHE A 151 0.75 9.14 -0.50
C PHE A 151 -0.10 8.77 0.72
N GLY A 152 -0.39 9.76 1.57
CA GLY A 152 -1.22 9.57 2.75
C GLY A 152 -2.71 9.45 2.42
N GLN A 153 -3.41 8.54 3.11
CA GLN A 153 -4.86 8.33 2.98
C GLN A 153 -5.72 9.49 3.51
N LYS A 154 -5.12 10.43 4.26
CA LYS A 154 -5.82 11.60 4.79
C LYS A 154 -6.44 12.46 3.67
N ASP A 155 -5.70 12.64 2.58
CA ASP A 155 -6.15 13.33 1.39
C ASP A 155 -6.76 12.33 0.39
N ALA A 156 -7.82 11.62 0.81
CA ALA A 156 -8.38 10.46 0.08
C ALA A 156 -8.80 10.77 -1.37
N GLN A 157 -9.41 11.94 -1.63
CA GLN A 157 -9.77 12.37 -2.98
C GLN A 157 -8.53 12.56 -3.88
N GLN A 158 -7.44 13.14 -3.33
CA GLN A 158 -6.17 13.26 -4.04
C GLN A 158 -5.60 11.89 -4.38
N LEU A 159 -5.56 10.98 -3.40
CA LEU A 159 -5.04 9.62 -3.60
C LEU A 159 -5.79 8.87 -4.71
N ALA A 160 -7.13 8.88 -4.69
CA ALA A 160 -7.95 8.24 -5.70
C ALA A 160 -7.71 8.86 -7.10
N ILE A 161 -7.61 10.19 -7.20
CA ILE A 161 -7.28 10.88 -8.45
C ILE A 161 -5.89 10.48 -8.97
N ILE A 162 -4.89 10.37 -8.10
CA ILE A 162 -3.52 9.98 -8.49
C ILE A 162 -3.48 8.51 -8.94
N GLN A 163 -4.20 7.62 -8.26
CA GLN A 163 -4.33 6.21 -8.69
C GLN A 163 -5.01 6.11 -10.06
N ARG A 164 -6.06 6.90 -10.29
CA ARG A 164 -6.73 6.97 -11.59
C ARG A 164 -5.81 7.53 -12.67
N LEU A 165 -5.08 8.60 -12.37
CA LEU A 165 -4.08 9.21 -13.25
C LEU A 165 -3.02 8.22 -13.72
N VAL A 166 -2.42 7.46 -12.80
CA VAL A 166 -1.41 6.45 -13.11
C VAL A 166 -1.98 5.36 -14.01
N THR A 167 -3.20 4.92 -13.72
CA THR A 167 -3.89 3.88 -14.50
C THR A 167 -4.22 4.37 -15.92
N ASP A 168 -4.88 5.53 -16.04
CA ASP A 168 -5.36 6.07 -17.32
C ASP A 168 -4.22 6.49 -18.25
N LEU A 169 -3.07 6.92 -17.71
CA LEU A 169 -1.89 7.32 -18.49
C LEU A 169 -0.83 6.23 -18.61
N ASN A 170 -1.13 5.01 -18.14
CA ASN A 170 -0.20 3.87 -18.15
C ASN A 170 1.18 4.21 -17.56
N LEU A 171 1.21 4.99 -16.48
CA LEU A 171 2.47 5.36 -15.84
C LEU A 171 3.05 4.15 -15.12
N SER A 172 4.32 3.85 -15.38
CA SER A 172 5.04 2.73 -14.76
C SER A 172 5.49 3.11 -13.34
N VAL A 173 4.54 3.19 -12.42
CA VAL A 173 4.78 3.47 -10.99
C VAL A 173 3.68 2.84 -10.13
N GLU A 174 4.05 2.23 -9.02
CA GLU A 174 3.10 1.77 -8.01
C GLU A 174 2.72 2.92 -7.06
N ILE A 175 1.42 3.20 -6.90
CA ILE A 175 0.93 4.17 -5.92
C ILE A 175 0.64 3.47 -4.59
N VAL A 176 1.45 3.77 -3.58
CA VAL A 176 1.36 3.17 -2.25
C VAL A 176 0.58 4.08 -1.30
N ALA A 177 -0.63 3.64 -0.95
CA ALA A 177 -1.48 4.31 0.02
C ALA A 177 -0.99 4.04 1.45
N CYS A 178 -0.77 5.10 2.23
CA CYS A 178 -0.27 5.01 3.59
C CYS A 178 -1.32 5.44 4.62
N PRO A 179 -1.49 4.70 5.73
CA PRO A 179 -2.46 5.01 6.76
C PRO A 179 -2.37 6.43 7.33
N ILE A 180 -3.50 6.96 7.78
CA ILE A 180 -3.57 8.25 8.47
C ILE A 180 -2.86 8.12 9.82
N VAL A 181 -1.80 8.90 10.01
CA VAL A 181 -1.17 9.04 11.33
C VAL A 181 -1.94 10.10 12.13
N ARG A 182 -2.27 9.76 13.37
CA ARG A 182 -3.07 10.57 14.29
C ARG A 182 -2.28 10.93 15.55
N GLU A 183 -2.61 12.05 16.14
CA GLU A 183 -2.20 12.39 17.51
C GLU A 183 -2.84 11.39 18.51
N ALA A 184 -2.36 11.35 19.75
CA ALA A 184 -2.98 10.53 20.81
C ALA A 184 -4.46 10.88 21.05
N SER A 185 -4.86 12.12 20.74
CA SER A 185 -6.25 12.58 20.77
C SER A 185 -7.13 11.99 19.66
N GLY A 186 -6.54 11.40 18.62
CA GLY A 186 -7.21 10.93 17.41
C GLY A 186 -7.25 11.96 16.27
N LEU A 187 -6.83 13.21 16.51
CA LEU A 187 -6.74 14.23 15.46
C LEU A 187 -5.74 13.80 14.37
N ALA A 188 -6.16 13.81 13.11
CA ALA A 188 -5.29 13.49 11.98
C ALA A 188 -4.16 14.54 11.85
N LEU A 189 -2.91 14.07 11.69
CA LEU A 189 -1.76 14.97 11.56
C LEU A 189 -1.83 15.75 10.24
N SER A 190 -1.47 17.03 10.31
CA SER A 190 -1.47 17.96 9.19
C SER A 190 -0.51 19.10 9.47
N SER A 191 0.22 19.58 8.45
CA SER A 191 1.04 20.80 8.57
C SER A 191 0.19 22.01 8.99
N ARG A 192 -1.09 22.03 8.59
CA ARG A 192 -2.06 23.07 8.99
C ARG A 192 -2.49 23.01 10.46
N ASN A 193 -2.23 21.93 11.21
CA ASN A 193 -2.59 21.85 12.64
C ASN A 193 -1.80 22.86 13.49
N GLN A 194 -0.66 23.38 12.99
CA GLN A 194 0.11 24.43 13.67
C GLN A 194 -0.62 25.78 13.76
N TYR A 195 -1.66 25.98 12.95
CA TYR A 195 -2.48 27.20 12.96
C TYR A 195 -3.56 27.18 14.04
N LEU A 196 -3.87 26.00 14.59
CA LEU A 196 -4.89 25.82 15.61
C LEU A 196 -4.37 26.23 16.99
N SER A 197 -5.18 26.97 17.75
CA SER A 197 -4.94 27.16 19.19
C SER A 197 -5.06 25.82 19.95
N THR A 198 -4.65 25.80 21.22
CA THR A 198 -4.81 24.59 22.06
C THR A 198 -6.30 24.22 22.22
N GLU A 199 -7.18 25.20 22.35
CA GLU A 199 -8.64 25.03 22.42
C GLU A 199 -9.18 24.49 21.09
N GLU A 200 -8.79 25.10 19.97
CA GLU A 200 -9.21 24.64 18.64
C GLU A 200 -8.73 23.20 18.36
N LYS A 201 -7.54 22.81 18.83
CA LYS A 201 -7.08 21.40 18.72
C LYS A 201 -7.95 20.43 19.50
N GLN A 202 -8.39 20.79 20.70
CA GLN A 202 -9.29 19.96 21.51
C GLN A 202 -10.67 19.84 20.83
N GLU A 203 -11.18 20.94 20.28
CA GLU A 203 -12.43 20.97 19.52
C GLU A 203 -12.35 20.13 18.24
N ALA A 204 -11.22 20.17 17.52
CA ALA A 204 -11.01 19.44 16.27
C ALA A 204 -11.09 17.90 16.40
N VAL A 205 -10.92 17.36 17.62
CA VAL A 205 -11.04 15.92 17.91
C VAL A 205 -12.43 15.38 17.53
N VAL A 206 -13.46 16.24 17.54
CA VAL A 206 -14.83 15.85 17.19
C VAL A 206 -14.95 15.25 15.78
N LEU A 207 -14.06 15.62 14.84
CA LEU A 207 -14.06 15.06 13.48
C LEU A 207 -13.82 13.54 13.53
N PHE A 208 -12.79 13.11 14.25
CA PHE A 208 -12.44 11.71 14.38
C PHE A 208 -13.50 10.94 15.17
N GLN A 209 -14.02 11.53 16.26
CA GLN A 209 -15.09 10.93 17.05
C GLN A 209 -16.38 10.74 16.25
N ALA A 210 -16.70 11.69 15.36
CA ALA A 210 -17.86 11.61 14.49
C ALA A 210 -17.72 10.48 13.46
N LEU A 211 -16.57 10.39 12.79
CA LEU A 211 -16.27 9.32 11.84
C LEU A 211 -16.27 7.94 12.51
N THR A 212 -15.64 7.81 13.67
CA THR A 212 -15.58 6.55 14.42
C THR A 212 -16.97 6.08 14.83
N ALA A 213 -17.86 7.01 15.23
CA ALA A 213 -19.23 6.65 15.58
C ALA A 213 -20.03 6.17 14.36
N ALA A 214 -19.87 6.80 13.20
CA ALA A 214 -20.49 6.32 11.96
C ALA A 214 -19.94 4.96 11.53
N GLU A 215 -18.63 4.74 11.68
CA GLU A 215 -18.02 3.44 11.45
C GLU A 215 -18.59 2.35 12.39
N GLN A 216 -18.82 2.67 13.66
CA GLN A 216 -19.44 1.74 14.62
C GLN A 216 -20.89 1.39 14.24
N GLU A 217 -21.72 2.37 13.86
CA GLU A 217 -23.08 2.09 13.37
C GLU A 217 -23.06 1.26 12.09
N PHE A 218 -22.12 1.56 11.19
CA PHE A 218 -21.89 0.75 10.02
C PHE A 218 -21.51 -0.70 10.39
N ARG A 219 -20.62 -0.91 11.36
CA ARG A 219 -20.31 -2.27 11.85
C ARG A 219 -21.52 -2.98 12.48
N ARG A 220 -22.46 -2.24 13.08
CA ARG A 220 -23.74 -2.77 13.63
C ARG A 220 -24.77 -3.12 12.55
N GLY A 221 -24.52 -2.80 11.29
CA GLY A 221 -25.39 -3.18 10.17
C GLY A 221 -26.02 -2.00 9.44
N GLU A 222 -25.80 -0.76 9.86
CA GLU A 222 -26.26 0.40 9.09
C GLU A 222 -25.50 0.47 7.76
N ARG A 223 -26.22 0.71 6.66
CA ARG A 223 -25.66 0.75 5.30
C ARG A 223 -26.07 2.01 4.55
N GLN A 224 -27.14 2.66 5.00
CA GLN A 224 -27.75 3.79 4.31
C GLN A 224 -26.94 5.07 4.56
N GLN A 225 -26.84 5.89 3.52
CA GLN A 225 -26.11 7.16 3.57
C GLN A 225 -26.67 8.11 4.64
N SER A 226 -27.99 8.32 4.63
CA SER A 226 -28.63 9.37 5.42
C SER A 226 -28.41 9.20 6.94
N PRO A 227 -28.62 8.01 7.54
CA PRO A 227 -28.33 7.79 8.96
C PRO A 227 -26.87 8.05 9.32
N LEU A 228 -25.92 7.55 8.52
CA LEU A 228 -24.48 7.73 8.77
C LEU A 228 -24.07 9.20 8.72
N ILE A 229 -24.49 9.92 7.68
CA ILE A 229 -24.20 11.36 7.52
C ILE A 229 -24.85 12.19 8.64
N ASN A 230 -26.10 11.88 8.99
CA ASN A 230 -26.82 12.61 10.04
C ASN A 230 -26.16 12.41 11.40
N LEU A 231 -25.70 11.19 11.70
CA LEU A 231 -24.93 10.92 12.90
C LEU A 231 -23.65 11.76 12.97
N VAL A 232 -22.87 11.79 11.88
CA VAL A 232 -21.68 12.65 11.81
C VAL A 232 -22.04 14.11 12.04
N LYS A 233 -23.00 14.65 11.28
CA LYS A 233 -23.43 16.06 11.40
C LYS A 233 -23.90 16.42 12.81
N SER A 234 -24.65 15.53 13.46
CA SER A 234 -25.11 15.74 14.84
C SER A 234 -23.96 15.85 15.83
N LYS A 235 -22.90 15.05 15.65
CA LYS A 235 -21.70 15.11 16.49
C LYS A 235 -20.89 16.37 16.22
N LEU A 236 -20.69 16.74 14.96
CA LEU A 236 -20.00 17.98 14.61
C LEU A 236 -20.71 19.22 15.20
N ALA A 237 -22.05 19.23 15.24
CA ALA A 237 -22.84 20.32 15.80
C ALA A 237 -22.67 20.52 17.32
N THR A 238 -22.03 19.58 18.03
CA THR A 238 -21.68 19.74 19.46
C THR A 238 -20.55 20.74 19.69
N VAL A 239 -19.83 21.13 18.64
CA VAL A 239 -18.76 22.13 18.67
C VAL A 239 -19.23 23.37 17.88
N PRO A 240 -19.74 24.43 18.53
CA PRO A 240 -20.36 25.57 17.85
C PRO A 240 -19.42 26.36 16.92
N ASN A 241 -18.11 26.34 17.22
CA ASN A 241 -17.09 27.05 16.44
C ASN A 241 -16.70 26.31 15.15
N LEU A 242 -17.10 25.04 15.02
CA LEU A 242 -16.79 24.22 13.86
C LEU A 242 -17.84 24.43 12.77
N GLN A 243 -17.38 24.74 11.56
CA GLN A 243 -18.22 24.98 10.40
C GLN A 243 -17.98 23.87 9.35
N PRO A 244 -18.84 22.83 9.29
CA PRO A 244 -18.72 21.80 8.26
C PRO A 244 -18.88 22.40 6.86
N GLU A 245 -17.93 22.11 5.97
CA GLU A 245 -18.05 22.42 4.53
C GLU A 245 -18.79 21.29 3.82
N TYR A 246 -18.41 20.04 4.11
CA TYR A 246 -19.13 18.86 3.63
C TYR A 246 -19.01 17.69 4.59
N VAL A 247 -20.01 16.81 4.53
CA VAL A 247 -19.99 15.44 5.04
C VAL A 247 -20.62 14.60 3.94
N GLU A 248 -19.80 13.82 3.24
CA GLU A 248 -20.20 13.10 2.03
C GLU A 248 -19.78 11.63 2.12
N LEU A 249 -20.61 10.77 1.54
CA LEU A 249 -20.36 9.35 1.37
C LEU A 249 -20.25 9.05 -0.12
N VAL A 250 -19.10 8.53 -0.53
CA VAL A 250 -18.77 8.29 -1.94
C VAL A 250 -18.13 6.91 -2.15
N ASP A 251 -18.13 6.43 -3.38
CA ASP A 251 -17.30 5.29 -3.76
C ASP A 251 -15.81 5.67 -3.64
N PRO A 252 -14.96 4.87 -2.98
CA PRO A 252 -13.57 5.23 -2.74
C PRO A 252 -12.70 5.30 -4.01
N THR A 253 -13.14 4.72 -5.12
CA THR A 253 -12.38 4.63 -6.38
C THR A 253 -12.88 5.65 -7.40
N THR A 254 -14.19 5.71 -7.63
CA THR A 254 -14.79 6.60 -8.62
C THR A 254 -15.14 7.97 -8.04
N LEU A 255 -15.22 8.07 -6.70
CA LEU A 255 -15.65 9.26 -5.95
C LEU A 255 -17.09 9.70 -6.28
N THR A 256 -17.89 8.81 -6.87
CA THR A 256 -19.31 9.07 -7.12
C THR A 256 -20.10 8.96 -5.81
N PRO A 257 -21.10 9.82 -5.56
CA PRO A 257 -21.95 9.73 -4.37
C PRO A 257 -22.61 8.35 -4.21
N LEU A 258 -22.70 7.87 -2.97
CA LEU A 258 -23.40 6.63 -2.62
C LEU A 258 -24.61 6.93 -1.75
N THR A 259 -25.74 6.32 -2.08
CA THR A 259 -26.94 6.28 -1.21
C THR A 259 -26.89 5.15 -0.20
N GLU A 260 -26.09 4.12 -0.47
CA GLU A 260 -25.90 2.93 0.36
C GLU A 260 -24.48 2.39 0.17
N VAL A 261 -23.89 1.85 1.25
CA VAL A 261 -22.60 1.15 1.22
C VAL A 261 -22.82 -0.35 1.11
N ALA A 262 -22.87 -0.89 -0.11
CA ALA A 262 -23.00 -2.34 -0.31
C ALA A 262 -21.73 -3.09 0.14
N GLU A 263 -20.57 -2.68 -0.37
CA GLU A 263 -19.28 -3.31 -0.08
C GLU A 263 -18.27 -2.34 0.51
N ASN A 264 -18.01 -1.22 -0.18
CA ASN A 264 -17.04 -0.21 0.22
C ASN A 264 -17.63 1.19 0.08
N GLY A 265 -17.33 2.08 1.02
CA GLY A 265 -17.75 3.47 0.98
C GLY A 265 -16.78 4.36 1.74
N LEU A 266 -16.43 5.51 1.19
CA LEU A 266 -15.60 6.51 1.83
C LEU A 266 -16.49 7.58 2.44
N LEU A 267 -16.50 7.67 3.77
CA LEU A 267 -17.16 8.76 4.49
C LEU A 267 -16.12 9.83 4.80
N ALA A 268 -16.28 11.00 4.20
CA ALA A 268 -15.29 12.07 4.26
C ALA A 268 -15.90 13.37 4.81
N ILE A 269 -15.09 14.12 5.55
CA ILE A 269 -15.44 15.39 6.16
C ILE A 269 -14.43 16.46 5.74
N ALA A 270 -14.93 17.65 5.45
CA ALA A 270 -14.16 18.88 5.58
C ALA A 270 -14.90 19.87 6.46
N ALA A 271 -14.17 20.57 7.31
CA ALA A 271 -14.73 21.58 8.20
C ALA A 271 -13.72 22.69 8.46
N ARG A 272 -14.20 23.89 8.78
CA ARG A 272 -13.38 25.02 9.23
C ARG A 272 -13.49 25.18 10.72
N LEU A 273 -12.35 25.39 11.36
CA LEU A 273 -12.24 25.81 12.74
C LEU A 273 -11.37 27.06 12.79
N GLY A 274 -11.97 28.18 13.19
CA GLY A 274 -11.36 29.50 13.02
C GLY A 274 -11.02 29.77 11.54
N LYS A 275 -9.73 29.94 11.24
CA LYS A 275 -9.23 30.15 9.87
C LYS A 275 -8.72 28.88 9.21
N THR A 276 -8.68 27.77 9.94
CA THR A 276 -8.02 26.53 9.53
C THR A 276 -9.04 25.58 8.94
N ARG A 277 -8.79 25.13 7.71
CA ARG A 277 -9.58 24.08 7.07
C ARG A 277 -8.98 22.72 7.40
N LEU A 278 -9.79 21.85 7.98
CA LEU A 278 -9.45 20.49 8.37
C LEU A 278 -10.19 19.50 7.47
N ILE A 279 -9.56 18.35 7.23
CA ILE A 279 -10.14 17.23 6.52
C ILE A 279 -9.86 15.95 7.29
N ASP A 280 -10.79 15.02 7.23
CA ASP A 280 -10.62 13.66 7.74
C ASP A 280 -11.55 12.71 6.97
N ASN A 281 -11.27 11.41 7.01
CA ASN A 281 -12.10 10.40 6.36
C ASN A 281 -11.97 9.03 7.04
N VAL A 282 -12.96 8.17 6.81
CA VAL A 282 -12.93 6.76 7.17
C VAL A 282 -13.46 5.92 6.01
N LEU A 283 -12.85 4.76 5.81
CA LEU A 283 -13.27 3.79 4.81
C LEU A 283 -14.16 2.73 5.48
N LEU A 284 -15.41 2.67 5.06
CA LEU A 284 -16.41 1.72 5.50
C LEU A 284 -16.36 0.49 4.59
N ARG A 285 -16.19 -0.71 5.15
CA ARG A 285 -16.08 -1.97 4.39
C ARG A 285 -16.89 -3.09 5.02
N THR A 286 -17.70 -3.79 4.22
CA THR A 286 -18.46 -4.98 4.66
C THR A 286 -17.69 -6.29 4.48
N ARG A 287 -16.46 -6.25 3.97
CA ARG A 287 -15.65 -7.45 3.71
C ARG A 287 -15.33 -8.20 5.00
N LYS A 288 -15.29 -9.52 4.92
CA LYS A 288 -14.76 -10.37 6.01
C LYS A 288 -13.25 -10.10 6.17
N PRO A 289 -12.65 -10.37 7.33
CA PRO A 289 -11.23 -10.08 7.54
C PRO A 289 -10.32 -10.90 6.62
N ILE A 290 -9.19 -10.32 6.28
CA ILE A 290 -8.07 -10.95 5.57
C ILE A 290 -6.97 -11.23 6.60
N VAL A 291 -6.45 -12.45 6.56
CA VAL A 291 -5.31 -12.87 7.39
C VAL A 291 -4.11 -13.12 6.49
N ALA A 292 -3.10 -12.27 6.60
CA ALA A 292 -1.84 -12.40 5.87
C ALA A 292 -0.80 -13.10 6.74
N ILE A 293 -0.24 -14.21 6.27
CA ILE A 293 0.79 -14.99 7.01
C ILE A 293 2.07 -15.04 6.20
N ASP A 294 3.02 -14.18 6.53
CA ASP A 294 4.33 -14.12 5.90
C ASP A 294 5.41 -14.82 6.73
N GLY A 295 6.59 -15.01 6.13
CA GLY A 295 7.74 -15.59 6.80
C GLY A 295 8.67 -16.34 5.85
N PRO A 296 9.86 -16.76 6.30
CA PRO A 296 10.82 -17.45 5.47
C PRO A 296 10.39 -18.89 5.13
N ALA A 297 11.05 -19.49 4.15
CA ALA A 297 10.78 -20.89 3.76
C ALA A 297 11.10 -21.83 4.93
N GLY A 298 10.27 -22.85 5.16
CA GLY A 298 10.46 -23.81 6.27
C GLY A 298 9.88 -23.38 7.63
N ALA A 299 9.34 -22.15 7.75
CA ALA A 299 8.72 -21.68 9.00
C ALA A 299 7.36 -22.32 9.35
N GLY A 300 6.89 -23.31 8.59
CA GLY A 300 5.61 -24.00 8.82
C GLY A 300 4.36 -23.30 8.26
N LYS A 301 4.54 -22.22 7.49
CA LYS A 301 3.46 -21.36 6.96
C LYS A 301 2.28 -22.13 6.36
N SER A 302 2.48 -22.89 5.27
CA SER A 302 1.36 -23.51 4.55
C SER A 302 0.51 -24.43 5.44
N THR A 303 1.15 -25.20 6.33
CA THR A 303 0.42 -26.06 7.28
C THR A 303 -0.37 -25.24 8.30
N VAL A 304 0.26 -24.22 8.89
CA VAL A 304 -0.38 -23.30 9.86
C VAL A 304 -1.54 -22.56 9.19
N THR A 305 -1.32 -21.95 8.03
CA THR A 305 -2.31 -21.17 7.28
C THR A 305 -3.54 -21.99 6.92
N LYS A 306 -3.35 -23.24 6.47
CA LYS A 306 -4.47 -24.15 6.17
C LYS A 306 -5.30 -24.46 7.42
N GLN A 307 -4.66 -24.73 8.55
CA GLN A 307 -5.37 -25.00 9.81
C GLN A 307 -6.05 -23.76 10.39
N VAL A 308 -5.42 -22.58 10.29
CA VAL A 308 -6.03 -21.29 10.67
C VAL A 308 -7.28 -21.02 9.81
N ALA A 309 -7.19 -21.21 8.49
CA ALA A 309 -8.33 -21.04 7.59
C ALA A 309 -9.49 -21.97 7.97
N GLN A 310 -9.20 -23.23 8.28
CA GLN A 310 -10.20 -24.20 8.74
C GLN A 310 -10.82 -23.79 10.09
N ALA A 311 -10.01 -23.38 11.07
CA ALA A 311 -10.48 -22.99 12.40
C ALA A 311 -11.37 -21.72 12.37
N LEU A 312 -11.04 -20.77 11.49
CA LEU A 312 -11.77 -19.50 11.35
C LEU A 312 -12.91 -19.56 10.32
N GLY A 313 -13.07 -20.66 9.58
CA GLY A 313 -14.05 -20.76 8.49
C GLY A 313 -13.77 -19.78 7.33
N LEU A 314 -12.50 -19.51 7.07
CA LEU A 314 -12.03 -18.61 6.02
C LEU A 314 -11.51 -19.40 4.82
N PHE A 315 -11.52 -18.78 3.64
CA PHE A 315 -10.98 -19.40 2.43
C PHE A 315 -9.45 -19.41 2.47
N TYR A 316 -8.83 -20.56 2.20
CA TYR A 316 -7.37 -20.67 2.10
C TYR A 316 -6.93 -20.44 0.65
N LEU A 317 -6.18 -19.35 0.40
CA LEU A 317 -5.61 -19.09 -0.92
C LEU A 317 -4.13 -19.50 -0.95
N ASP A 318 -3.84 -20.68 -1.52
CA ASP A 318 -2.48 -21.15 -1.77
C ASP A 318 -1.81 -20.30 -2.87
N THR A 319 -1.16 -19.21 -2.47
CA THR A 319 -0.46 -18.33 -3.40
C THR A 319 0.68 -19.06 -4.12
N GLY A 320 1.31 -20.05 -3.46
CA GLY A 320 2.35 -20.88 -4.06
C GLY A 320 1.83 -21.70 -5.24
N ALA A 321 0.59 -22.19 -5.17
CA ALA A 321 -0.05 -22.87 -6.29
C ALA A 321 -0.29 -21.93 -7.47
N MET A 322 -0.61 -20.66 -7.23
CA MET A 322 -0.76 -19.67 -8.32
C MET A 322 0.55 -19.45 -9.08
N TYR A 323 1.67 -19.29 -8.37
CA TYR A 323 2.99 -19.15 -9.01
C TYR A 323 3.39 -20.42 -9.77
N ARG A 324 3.11 -21.60 -9.23
CA ARG A 324 3.33 -22.88 -9.93
C ARG A 324 2.43 -23.03 -11.16
N ALA A 325 1.20 -22.55 -11.10
CA ALA A 325 0.26 -22.57 -12.22
C ALA A 325 0.72 -21.70 -13.39
N ILE A 326 1.24 -20.49 -13.13
CA ILE A 326 1.88 -19.67 -14.18
C ILE A 326 3.13 -20.34 -14.72
N THR A 327 3.98 -20.89 -13.84
CA THR A 327 5.20 -21.59 -14.27
C THR A 327 4.88 -22.77 -15.18
N TRP A 328 3.86 -23.55 -14.83
CA TRP A 328 3.34 -24.62 -15.67
C TRP A 328 2.86 -24.10 -17.03
N LEU A 329 2.09 -23.01 -17.04
CA LEU A 329 1.57 -22.41 -18.28
C LEU A 329 2.71 -21.98 -19.22
N VAL A 330 3.73 -21.30 -18.70
CA VAL A 330 4.92 -20.88 -19.47
C VAL A 330 5.62 -22.09 -20.10
N LEU A 331 5.83 -23.16 -19.33
CA LEU A 331 6.47 -24.39 -19.81
C LEU A 331 5.63 -25.08 -20.90
N GLN A 332 4.31 -25.15 -20.73
CA GLN A 332 3.42 -25.74 -21.72
C GLN A 332 3.33 -24.93 -23.02
N SER A 333 3.48 -23.61 -22.94
CA SER A 333 3.50 -22.73 -24.11
C SER A 333 4.81 -22.81 -24.92
N GLY A 334 5.85 -23.48 -24.40
CA GLY A 334 7.16 -23.56 -25.05
C GLY A 334 7.92 -22.23 -25.09
N ILE A 335 7.47 -21.22 -24.33
CA ILE A 335 8.17 -19.93 -24.20
C ILE A 335 9.42 -20.14 -23.35
N SER A 336 10.53 -19.53 -23.76
CA SER A 336 11.74 -19.55 -22.93
C SER A 336 11.45 -18.92 -21.57
N VAL A 337 11.89 -19.56 -20.48
CA VAL A 337 11.75 -19.02 -19.12
C VAL A 337 12.46 -17.67 -18.92
N THR A 338 13.31 -17.27 -19.86
CA THR A 338 14.03 -16.00 -19.88
C THR A 338 13.43 -14.95 -20.81
N ASP A 339 12.39 -15.28 -21.59
CA ASP A 339 11.71 -14.35 -22.49
C ASP A 339 10.62 -13.59 -21.73
N GLU A 340 11.04 -12.62 -20.91
CA GLU A 340 10.13 -11.86 -20.04
C GLU A 340 9.00 -11.15 -20.81
N PRO A 341 9.24 -10.52 -21.99
CA PRO A 341 8.16 -9.91 -22.76
C PRO A 341 7.10 -10.93 -23.23
N ALA A 342 7.51 -12.09 -23.74
CA ALA A 342 6.55 -13.12 -24.18
C ALA A 342 5.79 -13.73 -22.99
N ILE A 343 6.46 -13.89 -21.84
CA ILE A 343 5.81 -14.32 -20.59
C ILE A 343 4.80 -13.27 -20.13
N ALA A 344 5.15 -11.98 -20.19
CA ALA A 344 4.24 -10.90 -19.81
C ALA A 344 2.95 -10.91 -20.64
N GLU A 345 3.06 -11.12 -21.95
CA GLU A 345 1.91 -11.24 -22.86
C GLU A 345 1.05 -12.47 -22.52
N LEU A 346 1.68 -13.62 -22.26
CA LEU A 346 0.99 -14.86 -21.88
C LEU A 346 0.21 -14.71 -20.56
N VAL A 347 0.84 -14.15 -19.54
CA VAL A 347 0.27 -14.07 -18.20
C VAL A 347 -0.86 -13.04 -18.12
N PHE A 348 -0.83 -11.98 -18.93
CA PHE A 348 -1.92 -11.00 -19.00
C PHE A 348 -3.27 -11.64 -19.37
N HIS A 349 -3.27 -12.70 -20.17
CA HIS A 349 -4.47 -13.44 -20.57
C HIS A 349 -4.77 -14.66 -19.70
N CYS A 350 -3.95 -14.92 -18.68
CA CYS A 350 -4.12 -16.08 -17.81
C CYS A 350 -5.14 -15.80 -16.71
N HIS A 351 -6.13 -16.69 -16.57
CA HIS A 351 -7.03 -16.72 -15.42
C HIS A 351 -6.77 -17.98 -14.59
N ILE A 352 -6.43 -17.80 -13.31
CA ILE A 352 -6.26 -18.91 -12.37
C ILE A 352 -7.47 -18.96 -11.45
N ALA A 353 -8.11 -20.13 -11.37
CA ALA A 353 -9.15 -20.40 -10.40
C ALA A 353 -8.65 -21.41 -9.36
N LEU A 354 -8.81 -21.07 -8.08
CA LEU A 354 -8.51 -21.94 -6.95
C LEU A 354 -9.78 -22.30 -6.19
N THR A 355 -9.87 -23.57 -5.84
CA THR A 355 -10.73 -24.09 -4.78
C THR A 355 -9.85 -24.85 -3.77
N ASN A 356 -10.42 -25.34 -2.67
CA ASN A 356 -9.64 -26.01 -1.62
C ASN A 356 -8.78 -27.19 -2.12
N ASP A 357 -9.24 -27.88 -3.17
CA ASP A 357 -8.62 -29.12 -3.66
C ASP A 357 -8.21 -29.04 -5.13
N ARG A 358 -8.50 -27.94 -5.82
CA ARG A 358 -8.35 -27.83 -7.28
C ARG A 358 -7.78 -26.50 -7.72
N VAL A 359 -6.84 -26.56 -8.67
CA VAL A 359 -6.24 -25.40 -9.33
C VAL A 359 -6.49 -25.53 -10.82
N GLU A 360 -7.12 -24.52 -11.40
CA GLU A 360 -7.37 -24.44 -12.83
C GLU A 360 -6.65 -23.25 -13.46
N VAL A 361 -6.13 -23.45 -14.67
CA VAL A 361 -5.59 -22.39 -15.53
C VAL A 361 -6.43 -22.35 -16.79
N ASN A 362 -7.09 -21.21 -17.06
CA ASN A 362 -7.97 -21.04 -18.22
C ASN A 362 -9.04 -22.14 -18.33
N GLY A 363 -9.54 -22.64 -17.19
CA GLY A 363 -10.53 -23.72 -17.11
C GLY A 363 -9.96 -25.15 -17.21
N GLN A 364 -8.66 -25.31 -17.43
CA GLN A 364 -8.00 -26.62 -17.39
C GLN A 364 -7.53 -26.95 -15.98
N ASP A 365 -7.88 -28.14 -15.48
CA ASP A 365 -7.33 -28.64 -14.21
C ASP A 365 -5.84 -28.95 -14.32
N VAL A 366 -5.05 -28.27 -13.51
CA VAL A 366 -3.59 -28.42 -13.47
C VAL A 366 -3.10 -28.90 -12.11
N THR A 367 -4.01 -29.29 -11.22
CA THR A 367 -3.74 -29.59 -9.80
C THR A 367 -2.54 -30.52 -9.61
N GLN A 368 -2.47 -31.62 -10.35
CA GLN A 368 -1.31 -32.53 -10.25
C GLN A 368 -0.12 -32.04 -11.08
N ALA A 369 -0.36 -31.44 -12.24
CA ALA A 369 0.68 -30.99 -13.16
C ALA A 369 1.58 -29.88 -12.58
N ILE A 370 1.02 -29.00 -11.73
CA ILE A 370 1.79 -27.94 -11.09
C ILE A 370 2.75 -28.45 -9.99
N ARG A 371 2.65 -29.71 -9.58
CA ARG A 371 3.47 -30.32 -8.50
C ARG A 371 4.65 -31.13 -9.02
N THR A 372 4.90 -31.12 -10.32
CA THR A 372 6.04 -31.85 -10.90
C THR A 372 7.38 -31.21 -10.49
N PRO A 373 8.47 -32.00 -10.47
CA PRO A 373 9.82 -31.47 -10.23
C PRO A 373 10.23 -30.39 -11.25
N GLU A 374 9.81 -30.54 -12.50
CA GLU A 374 10.07 -29.60 -13.59
C GLU A 374 9.48 -28.21 -13.30
N VAL A 375 8.19 -28.14 -12.94
CA VAL A 375 7.54 -26.89 -12.54
C VAL A 375 8.23 -26.33 -11.30
N THR A 376 8.43 -27.15 -10.28
CA THR A 376 9.04 -26.74 -9.00
C THR A 376 10.42 -26.12 -9.20
N GLY A 377 11.23 -26.66 -10.13
CA GLY A 377 12.55 -26.15 -10.46
C GLY A 377 12.56 -24.76 -11.10
N GLN A 378 11.48 -24.36 -11.78
CA GLN A 378 11.41 -23.09 -12.51
C GLN A 378 10.60 -22.00 -11.80
N VAL A 379 9.85 -22.31 -10.74
CA VAL A 379 8.97 -21.35 -10.04
C VAL A 379 9.72 -20.10 -9.61
N SER A 380 10.93 -20.26 -9.05
CA SER A 380 11.69 -19.12 -8.52
C SER A 380 12.11 -18.16 -9.64
N THR A 381 12.47 -18.68 -10.80
CA THR A 381 12.84 -17.91 -12.00
C THR A 381 11.65 -17.12 -12.52
N ILE A 382 10.50 -17.79 -12.71
CA ILE A 382 9.29 -17.18 -13.24
C ILE A 382 8.68 -16.18 -12.24
N ALA A 383 8.64 -16.51 -10.95
CA ALA A 383 8.09 -15.65 -9.90
C ALA A 383 8.93 -14.39 -9.63
N ALA A 384 10.20 -14.37 -10.04
CA ALA A 384 11.07 -13.19 -9.93
C ALA A 384 10.76 -12.12 -10.98
N GLN A 385 10.03 -12.46 -12.06
CA GLN A 385 9.70 -11.51 -13.12
C GLN A 385 8.58 -10.56 -12.72
N THR A 386 8.77 -9.27 -13.00
CA THR A 386 7.84 -8.19 -12.61
C THR A 386 6.44 -8.39 -13.16
N ALA A 387 6.30 -8.74 -14.44
CA ALA A 387 5.00 -8.92 -15.08
C ALA A 387 4.20 -10.08 -14.47
N VAL A 388 4.86 -11.20 -14.17
CA VAL A 388 4.25 -12.36 -13.50
C VAL A 388 3.72 -11.94 -12.13
N ARG A 389 4.52 -11.23 -11.34
CA ARG A 389 4.11 -10.77 -10.01
C ARG A 389 2.94 -9.81 -10.09
N GLN A 390 3.00 -8.80 -10.96
CA GLN A 390 1.93 -7.82 -11.10
C GLN A 390 0.59 -8.48 -11.43
N ALA A 391 0.57 -9.40 -12.39
CA ALA A 391 -0.64 -10.14 -12.76
C ALA A 391 -1.15 -11.04 -11.63
N LEU A 392 -0.26 -11.74 -10.92
CA LEU A 392 -0.66 -12.61 -9.82
C LEU A 392 -1.15 -11.84 -8.59
N VAL A 393 -0.52 -10.71 -8.24
CA VAL A 393 -0.97 -9.84 -7.16
C VAL A 393 -2.36 -9.26 -7.48
N GLN A 394 -2.63 -8.90 -8.74
CA GLN A 394 -3.95 -8.48 -9.16
C GLN A 394 -4.99 -9.59 -8.93
N GLN A 395 -4.72 -10.81 -9.38
CA GLN A 395 -5.63 -11.95 -9.16
C GLN A 395 -5.80 -12.29 -7.67
N GLN A 396 -4.73 -12.23 -6.87
CA GLN A 396 -4.80 -12.42 -5.42
C GLN A 396 -5.71 -11.38 -4.77
N ARG A 397 -5.56 -10.09 -5.15
CA ARG A 397 -6.41 -9.00 -4.62
C ARG A 397 -7.88 -9.16 -4.96
N GLU A 398 -8.22 -9.79 -6.10
CA GLU A 398 -9.62 -10.14 -6.42
C GLU A 398 -10.23 -11.07 -5.36
N TYR A 399 -9.48 -12.09 -4.89
CA TYR A 399 -9.94 -12.95 -3.79
C TYR A 399 -10.14 -12.20 -2.47
N GLY A 400 -9.40 -11.11 -2.25
CA GLY A 400 -9.53 -10.28 -1.04
C GLY A 400 -10.64 -9.23 -1.09
N LYS A 401 -11.32 -9.01 -2.22
CA LYS A 401 -12.38 -7.97 -2.31
C LYS A 401 -13.53 -8.21 -1.34
N ARG A 402 -14.04 -9.45 -1.28
CA ARG A 402 -15.05 -9.87 -0.30
C ARG A 402 -14.43 -10.26 1.05
N GLY A 403 -13.11 -10.34 1.08
CA GLY A 403 -12.30 -10.77 2.21
C GLY A 403 -12.66 -12.19 2.65
N GLY A 404 -12.41 -12.50 3.92
CA GLY A 404 -12.68 -13.83 4.47
C GLY A 404 -11.72 -14.87 3.93
N VAL A 405 -10.46 -14.46 3.79
CA VAL A 405 -9.39 -15.23 3.16
C VAL A 405 -8.16 -15.22 4.05
N VAL A 406 -7.48 -16.36 4.14
CA VAL A 406 -6.18 -16.52 4.77
C VAL A 406 -5.19 -16.90 3.67
N LEU A 407 -4.07 -16.19 3.61
CA LEU A 407 -3.04 -16.41 2.59
C LEU A 407 -1.68 -16.49 3.25
N GLU A 408 -0.80 -17.31 2.69
CA GLU A 408 0.61 -17.28 3.00
C GLU A 408 1.47 -16.76 1.86
N GLY A 409 2.63 -16.22 2.22
CA GLY A 409 3.63 -15.80 1.26
C GLY A 409 4.88 -15.27 1.92
N ARG A 410 5.50 -14.31 1.23
CA ARG A 410 6.70 -13.60 1.71
C ARG A 410 6.45 -12.11 1.92
N ASP A 411 5.39 -11.59 1.32
CA ASP A 411 5.08 -10.17 1.21
C ASP A 411 3.57 -9.92 1.12
N ILE A 412 2.76 -10.84 1.66
CA ILE A 412 1.31 -10.70 1.67
C ILE A 412 0.92 -9.45 2.45
N GLY A 413 1.42 -9.28 3.67
CA GLY A 413 1.10 -8.16 4.55
C GLY A 413 1.80 -6.84 4.19
N THR A 414 2.85 -6.87 3.37
CA THR A 414 3.58 -5.67 2.93
C THR A 414 3.11 -5.16 1.57
N HIS A 415 2.83 -6.06 0.63
CA HIS A 415 2.58 -5.71 -0.76
C HIS A 415 1.23 -6.19 -1.29
N VAL A 416 0.83 -7.45 -1.03
CA VAL A 416 -0.43 -7.97 -1.61
C VAL A 416 -1.66 -7.36 -0.92
N PHE A 417 -1.73 -7.46 0.40
CA PHE A 417 -2.76 -6.96 1.31
C PHE A 417 -2.14 -6.12 2.44
N PRO A 418 -1.61 -4.93 2.14
CA PRO A 418 -1.11 -4.00 3.14
C PRO A 418 -2.21 -3.48 4.08
N ASP A 419 -3.47 -3.73 3.78
CA ASP A 419 -4.64 -3.38 4.60
C ASP A 419 -5.33 -4.61 5.21
N ALA A 420 -4.66 -5.77 5.26
CA ALA A 420 -5.16 -6.95 5.96
C ALA A 420 -5.36 -6.66 7.45
N GLU A 421 -6.49 -7.11 8.00
CA GLU A 421 -6.90 -6.86 9.38
C GLU A 421 -6.00 -7.59 10.39
N LEU A 422 -5.44 -8.75 9.99
CA LEU A 422 -4.40 -9.45 10.74
C LEU A 422 -3.23 -9.80 9.83
N LYS A 423 -2.04 -9.38 10.23
CA LYS A 423 -0.77 -9.75 9.60
C LYS A 423 0.10 -10.48 10.61
N ILE A 424 0.54 -11.66 10.24
CA ILE A 424 1.42 -12.52 11.03
C ILE A 424 2.73 -12.67 10.27
N PHE A 425 3.84 -12.54 10.98
CA PHE A 425 5.16 -12.88 10.47
C PHE A 425 5.70 -14.08 11.24
N LEU A 426 5.61 -15.26 10.64
CA LEU A 426 6.12 -16.51 11.22
C LEU A 426 7.63 -16.56 11.06
N THR A 427 8.34 -16.69 12.16
CA THR A 427 9.80 -16.87 12.17
C THR A 427 10.18 -18.20 12.80
N ALA A 428 11.36 -18.69 12.44
CA ALA A 428 12.01 -19.82 13.09
C ALA A 428 13.52 -19.73 12.85
N THR A 429 14.33 -20.17 13.81
CA THR A 429 15.78 -20.25 13.60
C THR A 429 16.10 -21.11 12.38
N VAL A 430 17.20 -20.78 11.69
CA VAL A 430 17.65 -21.54 10.52
C VAL A 430 17.87 -23.02 10.90
N ALA A 431 18.43 -23.27 12.08
CA ALA A 431 18.66 -24.61 12.61
C ALA A 431 17.36 -25.40 12.79
N GLU A 432 16.32 -24.79 13.36
CA GLU A 432 15.03 -25.45 13.52
C GLU A 432 14.36 -25.74 12.18
N ARG A 433 14.45 -24.81 11.22
CA ARG A 433 13.94 -25.04 9.86
C ARG A 433 14.69 -26.13 9.11
N ALA A 434 16.01 -26.22 9.29
CA ALA A 434 16.83 -27.30 8.76
C ALA A 434 16.42 -28.66 9.34
N ARG A 435 16.22 -28.74 10.67
CA ARG A 435 15.73 -29.95 11.34
C ARG A 435 14.36 -30.40 10.81
N ARG A 436 13.40 -29.47 10.68
CA ARG A 436 12.08 -29.76 10.10
C ARG A 436 12.19 -30.29 8.67
N ARG A 437 13.04 -29.67 7.85
CA ARG A 437 13.28 -30.10 6.47
C ARG A 437 13.89 -31.50 6.40
N GLN A 438 14.81 -31.82 7.31
CA GLN A 438 15.41 -33.15 7.44
C GLN A 438 14.33 -34.22 7.70
N GLN A 439 13.44 -33.96 8.67
CA GLN A 439 12.31 -34.83 9.01
C GLN A 439 11.32 -35.01 7.84
N ASP A 440 11.07 -33.95 7.07
CA ASP A 440 10.21 -34.03 5.89
C ASP A 440 10.83 -34.92 4.80
N LEU A 441 12.14 -34.80 4.55
CA LEU A 441 12.86 -35.65 3.60
C LEU A 441 12.88 -37.12 4.03
N GLU A 442 13.09 -37.37 5.33
CA GLU A 442 12.97 -38.70 5.94
C GLU A 442 11.61 -39.33 5.66
N ARG A 443 10.52 -38.58 5.93
CA ARG A 443 9.14 -39.06 5.68
C ARG A 443 8.86 -39.32 4.21
N MET A 444 9.49 -38.58 3.31
CA MET A 444 9.36 -38.76 1.86
C MET A 444 10.27 -39.85 1.30
N GLY A 445 11.11 -40.48 2.12
CA GLY A 445 12.09 -41.48 1.68
C GLY A 445 13.14 -40.92 0.73
N GLN A 446 13.42 -39.61 0.80
CA GLN A 446 14.42 -38.94 -0.02
C GLN A 446 15.80 -38.94 0.66
N PRO A 447 16.90 -38.76 -0.10
CA PRO A 447 18.23 -38.58 0.48
C PRO A 447 18.22 -37.41 1.47
N ILE A 448 18.81 -37.64 2.64
CA ILE A 448 18.85 -36.68 3.75
C ILE A 448 20.23 -36.02 3.73
N PRO A 449 20.34 -34.72 3.39
CA PRO A 449 21.61 -34.01 3.45
C PRO A 449 22.07 -33.86 4.90
N ASP A 450 23.34 -33.48 5.07
CA ASP A 450 23.86 -33.14 6.38
C ASP A 450 23.13 -31.90 6.95
N LEU A 451 22.97 -31.84 8.27
CA LEU A 451 22.22 -30.76 8.91
C LEU A 451 22.91 -29.40 8.70
N ASP A 452 24.25 -29.34 8.73
CA ASP A 452 24.99 -28.10 8.53
C ASP A 452 24.87 -27.62 7.08
N GLU A 453 24.83 -28.55 6.11
CA GLU A 453 24.57 -28.25 4.71
C GLU A 453 23.16 -27.65 4.51
N LEU A 454 22.14 -28.25 5.13
CA LEU A 454 20.78 -27.70 5.11
C LEU A 454 20.69 -26.31 5.74
N VAL A 455 21.42 -26.07 6.83
CA VAL A 455 21.49 -24.75 7.48
C VAL A 455 22.06 -23.71 6.51
N GLN A 456 23.18 -24.01 5.83
CA GLN A 456 23.77 -23.10 4.85
C GLN A 456 22.83 -22.81 3.67
N LEU A 457 22.24 -23.85 3.08
CA LEU A 457 21.32 -23.71 1.95
C LEU A 457 20.09 -22.85 2.31
N ILE A 458 19.54 -23.02 3.51
CA ILE A 458 18.41 -22.21 3.99
C ILE A 458 18.86 -20.76 4.23
N ALA A 459 20.01 -20.54 4.86
CA ALA A 459 20.53 -19.19 5.11
C ALA A 459 20.79 -18.41 3.81
N GLU A 460 21.40 -19.05 2.81
CA GLU A 460 21.61 -18.46 1.48
C GLU A 460 20.30 -18.10 0.79
N ARG A 461 19.30 -18.99 0.93
CA ARG A 461 17.97 -18.75 0.38
C ARG A 461 17.29 -17.56 1.06
N ASP A 462 17.36 -17.45 2.37
CA ASP A 462 16.79 -16.32 3.10
C ASP A 462 17.47 -15.01 2.72
N ALA A 463 18.80 -15.00 2.55
CA ALA A 463 19.53 -13.83 2.06
C ALA A 463 19.04 -13.41 0.67
N LYS A 464 18.86 -14.35 -0.27
CA LYS A 464 18.30 -14.08 -1.60
C LYS A 464 16.86 -13.55 -1.53
N ASP A 465 16.02 -14.15 -0.68
CA ASP A 465 14.61 -13.77 -0.53
C ASP A 465 14.44 -12.38 0.09
N SER A 466 15.33 -11.98 1.00
CA SER A 466 15.30 -10.69 1.70
C SER A 466 16.00 -9.55 0.96
N THR A 467 16.91 -9.87 0.02
CA THR A 467 17.66 -8.86 -0.76
C THR A 467 17.21 -8.69 -2.20
N ARG A 468 16.19 -9.44 -2.65
CA ARG A 468 15.62 -9.28 -4.00
C ARG A 468 15.07 -7.87 -4.23
N SER A 469 15.26 -7.35 -5.44
CA SER A 469 14.73 -6.05 -5.85
C SER A 469 13.20 -5.99 -5.81
N LEU A 470 12.54 -7.09 -6.17
CA LEU A 470 11.08 -7.16 -6.25
C LEU A 470 10.49 -7.81 -4.99
N ALA A 471 9.86 -6.97 -4.16
CA ALA A 471 9.08 -7.34 -2.97
C ALA A 471 9.84 -8.27 -1.99
N PRO A 472 10.96 -7.82 -1.42
CA PRO A 472 11.76 -8.62 -0.50
C PRO A 472 10.94 -9.18 0.66
N LEU A 473 11.36 -10.33 1.19
CA LEU A 473 10.83 -10.88 2.44
C LEU A 473 11.12 -9.88 3.56
N CYS A 474 10.08 -9.17 4.00
CA CYS A 474 10.16 -8.19 5.08
C CYS A 474 8.90 -8.29 5.93
N GLN A 475 9.07 -8.05 7.23
CA GLN A 475 7.95 -7.95 8.15
C GLN A 475 7.23 -6.63 7.92
N ALA A 476 5.90 -6.66 7.77
CA ALA A 476 5.10 -5.44 7.74
C ALA A 476 5.16 -4.74 9.11
N ILE A 477 5.16 -3.41 9.11
CA ILE A 477 5.30 -2.58 10.33
C ILE A 477 4.28 -2.96 11.42
N ASP A 478 3.08 -3.36 11.03
CA ASP A 478 1.96 -3.73 11.88
C ASP A 478 1.75 -5.25 12.02
N ALA A 479 2.67 -6.05 11.49
CA ALA A 479 2.62 -7.51 11.61
C ALA A 479 3.09 -7.99 12.99
N VAL A 480 2.35 -8.97 13.53
CA VAL A 480 2.73 -9.65 14.78
C VAL A 480 3.72 -10.76 14.46
N GLU A 481 4.93 -10.68 15.02
CA GLU A 481 5.90 -11.75 14.90
C GLU A 481 5.52 -12.94 15.81
N ILE A 482 5.57 -14.15 15.26
CA ILE A 482 5.46 -15.39 16.02
C ILE A 482 6.66 -16.27 15.72
N VAL A 483 7.56 -16.37 16.69
CA VAL A 483 8.69 -17.31 16.69
C VAL A 483 8.16 -18.71 16.95
N THR A 484 8.31 -19.61 15.99
CA THR A 484 7.75 -20.97 16.02
C THR A 484 8.73 -22.02 16.55
N ASP A 485 9.93 -21.65 16.98
CA ASP A 485 10.90 -22.55 17.61
C ASP A 485 10.29 -23.23 18.84
N GLY A 486 10.32 -24.57 18.86
CA GLY A 486 9.78 -25.36 19.97
C GLY A 486 8.24 -25.36 20.11
N MET A 487 7.52 -24.63 19.26
CA MET A 487 6.05 -24.66 19.24
C MET A 487 5.53 -25.78 18.33
N THR A 488 4.47 -26.44 18.78
CA THR A 488 3.66 -27.30 17.94
C THR A 488 2.82 -26.47 16.95
N ILE A 489 2.38 -27.09 15.86
CA ILE A 489 1.51 -26.42 14.88
C ILE A 489 0.21 -25.96 15.54
N GLU A 490 -0.36 -26.77 16.43
CA GLU A 490 -1.61 -26.47 17.14
C GLU A 490 -1.47 -25.21 18.02
N GLU A 491 -0.37 -25.08 18.78
CA GLU A 491 -0.12 -23.89 19.60
C GLU A 491 0.01 -22.61 18.74
N VAL A 492 0.67 -22.70 17.58
CA VAL A 492 0.78 -21.57 16.64
C VAL A 492 -0.60 -21.19 16.09
N VAL A 493 -1.40 -22.19 15.68
CA VAL A 493 -2.76 -21.98 15.17
C VAL A 493 -3.65 -21.34 16.23
N THR A 494 -3.67 -21.85 17.46
CA THR A 494 -4.43 -21.28 18.57
C THR A 494 -4.04 -19.82 18.79
N LYS A 495 -2.75 -19.50 18.81
CA LYS A 495 -2.27 -18.12 19.00
C LYS A 495 -2.78 -17.18 17.89
N ILE A 496 -2.74 -17.61 16.63
CA ILE A 496 -3.24 -16.80 15.50
C ILE A 496 -4.76 -16.62 15.58
N VAL A 497 -5.50 -17.68 15.92
CA VAL A 497 -6.96 -17.63 16.10
C VAL A 497 -7.36 -16.70 17.24
N THR A 498 -6.64 -16.71 18.37
CA THR A 498 -6.87 -15.75 19.45
C THR A 498 -6.63 -14.31 18.99
N LEU A 499 -5.50 -14.05 18.32
CA LEU A 499 -5.19 -12.71 17.77
C LEU A 499 -6.24 -12.23 16.76
N TYR A 500 -6.83 -13.15 15.99
CA TYR A 500 -7.91 -12.83 15.07
C TYR A 500 -9.17 -12.35 15.80
N HIS A 501 -9.58 -13.07 16.85
CA HIS A 501 -10.76 -12.71 17.64
C HIS A 501 -10.58 -11.45 18.46
N ASP A 502 -9.39 -11.18 18.98
CA ASP A 502 -9.08 -9.97 19.76
C ASP A 502 -9.14 -8.67 18.91
N ARG A 503 -9.11 -8.80 17.58
CA ARG A 503 -9.14 -7.68 16.62
C ARG A 503 -10.51 -7.46 15.96
N GLN A 504 -11.50 -8.31 16.24
CA GLN A 504 -12.91 -8.09 15.86
C GLN A 504 -13.59 -7.16 16.87
#